data_AF-A0A938ZM61-F1
#
_entry.id   AF-A0A938ZM61-F1
#
_cell.length_a   1.000
_cell.length_b   1.000
_cell.length_c   1.000
_cell.angle_alpha   90.00
_cell.angle_beta   90.00
_cell.angle_gamma   90.00
#
_symmetry.space_group_name_H-M   'P 1'
#
loop_
_entity.id
_entity.type
_entity.pdbx_description
1 polymer ?
#
loop_
_entity_poly.entity_id
_entity_poly.type
_entity_poly.pdbx_seq_one_letter_code
_entity_poly.pdbx_strand_id
1 'polypeptide(L)'
;MQRDELELNLPPAFEIGEKVRVRKLLKNDGTFPGKEVGQVLVNKGDIGYIASIGTYLQTSYIYAVHFLETGFVVGCMKKELESVEESHESNATDE
;
A
#
# COMPACT_ATOMS: atom_id res chain seq x y z
N MET A 1 16.67 -17.88 -15.91
CA MET A 1 15.60 -16.90 -15.71
C MET A 1 14.89 -17.30 -14.44
N GLN A 2 15.24 -16.67 -13.32
CA GLN A 2 14.53 -16.90 -12.05
C GLN A 2 13.08 -16.51 -12.27
N ARG A 3 12.18 -17.42 -11.92
CA ARG A 3 10.74 -17.22 -12.03
C ARG A 3 10.41 -15.94 -11.28
N ASP A 4 9.99 -14.92 -12.03
CA ASP A 4 9.14 -13.87 -11.52
C ASP A 4 7.91 -14.60 -10.95
N GLU A 5 7.99 -14.89 -9.66
CA GLU A 5 6.86 -15.31 -8.88
C GLU A 5 5.92 -14.10 -8.92
N LEU A 6 5.03 -14.07 -9.91
CA LEU A 6 4.08 -12.98 -10.11
C LEU A 6 3.47 -12.71 -8.74
N GLU A 7 3.51 -11.47 -8.25
CA GLU A 7 3.02 -11.11 -6.91
C GLU A 7 1.59 -11.61 -6.71
N LEU A 8 0.82 -11.70 -7.79
CA LEU A 8 -0.53 -12.21 -7.88
C LEU A 8 -0.69 -13.73 -7.67
N ASN A 9 0.40 -14.51 -7.73
CA ASN A 9 0.37 -15.94 -7.37
C ASN A 9 0.30 -16.15 -5.85
N LEU A 10 0.58 -15.11 -5.07
CA LEU A 10 0.46 -15.10 -3.62
C LEU A 10 -0.81 -14.32 -3.22
N PRO A 11 -1.36 -14.59 -2.02
CA PRO A 11 -2.42 -13.75 -1.48
C PRO A 11 -1.94 -12.29 -1.33
N PRO A 12 -2.86 -11.31 -1.38
CA PRO A 12 -2.53 -9.93 -1.07
C PRO A 12 -1.85 -9.81 0.29
N ALA A 13 -0.91 -8.87 0.40
CA ALA A 13 -0.16 -8.64 1.63
C ALA A 13 -0.95 -7.88 2.70
N PHE A 14 -2.06 -7.25 2.31
CA PHE A 14 -2.92 -6.47 3.18
C PHE A 14 -4.38 -6.81 2.91
N GLU A 15 -5.24 -6.61 3.90
CA GLU A 15 -6.68 -6.85 3.82
C GLU A 15 -7.48 -5.56 3.72
N ILE A 16 -8.70 -5.64 3.19
CA ILE A 16 -9.63 -4.50 3.17
C ILE A 16 -9.99 -4.11 4.61
N GLY A 17 -9.90 -2.82 4.92
CA GLY A 17 -10.10 -2.29 6.26
C GLY A 17 -8.83 -2.25 7.12
N GLU A 18 -7.73 -2.85 6.66
CA GLU A 18 -6.47 -2.85 7.41
C GLU A 18 -5.86 -1.45 7.49
N LYS A 19 -5.34 -1.12 8.67
CA LYS A 19 -4.65 0.15 8.93
C LYS A 19 -3.20 0.08 8.48
N VAL A 20 -2.84 0.93 7.52
CA VAL A 20 -1.51 0.98 6.94
C VAL A 20 -0.88 2.35 7.08
N ARG A 21 0.46 2.37 7.14
CA ARG A 21 1.27 3.59 7.11
C ARG A 21 2.07 3.65 5.82
N VAL A 22 2.18 4.85 5.27
CA VAL A 22 2.95 5.09 4.07
C VAL A 22 4.43 5.26 4.40
N ARG A 23 5.28 4.48 3.74
CA ARG A 23 6.73 4.46 3.97
C ARG A 23 7.50 5.49 3.14
N LYS A 24 6.88 6.01 2.08
CA LYS A 24 7.51 6.90 1.09
C LYS A 24 6.54 7.99 0.66
N LEU A 25 7.06 9.17 0.34
CA LEU A 25 6.27 10.25 -0.27
C LEU A 25 5.62 9.77 -1.57
N LEU A 26 4.29 9.85 -1.65
CA LEU A 26 3.53 9.50 -2.86
C LEU A 26 3.20 10.77 -3.64
N LYS A 27 3.57 10.75 -4.92
CA LYS A 27 3.30 11.83 -5.86
C LYS A 27 2.34 11.35 -6.93
N ASN A 28 1.51 12.24 -7.44
CA ASN A 28 0.63 11.93 -8.56
C ASN A 28 1.47 11.62 -9.79
N ASP A 29 1.34 10.41 -10.33
CA ASP A 29 1.96 9.96 -11.58
C ASP A 29 1.08 10.24 -12.81
N GLY A 30 -0.07 10.89 -12.61
CA GLY A 30 -1.07 11.17 -13.64
C GLY A 30 -2.34 10.33 -13.50
N THR A 31 -2.39 9.40 -12.54
CA THR A 31 -3.58 8.57 -12.29
C THR A 31 -4.58 9.21 -11.34
N PHE A 32 -4.17 10.18 -10.50
CA PHE A 32 -5.05 10.85 -9.55
C PHE A 32 -5.75 12.06 -10.17
N PRO A 33 -7.10 12.14 -10.13
CA PRO A 33 -7.86 13.21 -10.78
C PRO A 33 -7.72 14.55 -10.04
N GLY A 34 -7.69 15.65 -10.80
CA GLY A 34 -7.74 17.01 -10.25
C GLY A 34 -6.48 17.49 -9.54
N LYS A 35 -5.35 16.77 -9.68
CA LYS A 35 -4.03 17.14 -9.17
C LYS A 35 -3.00 17.10 -10.30
N GLU A 36 -2.00 17.96 -10.23
CA GLU A 36 -0.95 17.99 -11.24
C GLU A 36 0.00 16.78 -11.10
N VAL A 37 0.61 16.37 -12.22
CA VAL A 37 1.64 15.33 -12.20
C VAL A 37 2.83 15.83 -11.37
N GLY A 38 3.35 14.98 -10.47
CA GLY A 38 4.43 15.30 -9.55
C GLY A 38 3.97 15.98 -8.25
N GLN A 39 2.70 16.36 -8.13
CA GLN A 39 2.16 16.90 -6.89
C GLN A 39 2.16 15.84 -5.79
N VAL A 40 2.56 16.22 -4.58
CA VAL A 40 2.49 15.34 -3.41
C VAL A 40 1.04 15.11 -3.02
N LEU A 41 0.63 13.84 -2.97
CA LEU A 41 -0.69 13.42 -2.51
C LEU A 41 -0.67 13.00 -1.04
N VAL A 42 0.39 12.30 -0.64
CA VAL A 42 0.53 11.69 0.68
C VAL A 42 1.98 11.77 1.12
N ASN A 43 2.21 12.15 2.39
CA ASN A 43 3.53 12.23 2.98
C ASN A 43 3.97 10.90 3.58
N LYS A 44 5.29 10.76 3.74
CA LYS A 44 5.85 9.63 4.50
C LYS A 44 5.36 9.72 5.94
N GLY A 45 4.81 8.62 6.45
CA GLY A 45 4.29 8.50 7.80
C GLY A 45 2.77 8.64 7.91
N ASP A 46 2.12 9.10 6.85
CA ASP A 46 0.66 9.24 6.84
C ASP A 46 -0.01 7.86 6.97
N ILE A 47 -1.12 7.84 7.71
CA ILE A 47 -1.88 6.64 8.00
C ILE A 47 -3.17 6.66 7.20
N GLY A 48 -3.52 5.52 6.63
CA GLY A 48 -4.79 5.31 5.95
C GLY A 48 -5.29 3.88 6.14
N TYR A 49 -6.41 3.59 5.50
CA TYR A 49 -7.05 2.27 5.54
C TYR A 49 -7.21 1.72 4.13
N ILE A 50 -6.98 0.42 3.96
CA ILE A 50 -7.20 -0.24 2.66
C ILE A 50 -8.69 -0.21 2.32
N ALA A 51 -9.07 0.54 1.29
CA ALA A 51 -10.45 0.63 0.81
C ALA A 51 -10.79 -0.46 -0.21
N SER A 52 -9.82 -0.81 -1.07
CA SER A 52 -9.98 -1.88 -2.06
C SER A 52 -8.63 -2.40 -2.54
N ILE A 53 -8.62 -3.64 -3.02
CA ILE A 53 -7.42 -4.30 -3.58
C ILE A 53 -7.69 -4.56 -5.06
N GLY A 54 -6.79 -4.08 -5.91
CA GLY A 54 -6.81 -4.30 -7.35
C GLY A 54 -5.51 -4.91 -7.85
N THR A 55 -5.41 -5.03 -9.17
CA THR A 55 -4.20 -5.53 -9.85
C THR A 55 -3.65 -4.47 -10.80
N TYR A 56 -2.34 -4.31 -10.83
CA TYR A 56 -1.63 -3.46 -11.78
C TYR A 56 -0.87 -4.31 -12.80
N LEU A 57 -1.09 -4.02 -14.09
CA LEU A 57 -0.49 -4.72 -15.24
C LEU A 57 -0.59 -6.26 -15.20
N GLN A 58 -1.53 -6.81 -14.43
CA GLN A 58 -1.67 -8.26 -14.19
C GLN A 58 -0.39 -8.93 -13.62
N THR A 59 0.47 -8.17 -12.96
CA THR A 59 1.72 -8.69 -12.36
C THR A 59 1.88 -8.33 -10.88
N SER A 60 1.24 -7.25 -10.42
CA SER A 60 1.39 -6.72 -9.05
C SER A 60 0.04 -6.37 -8.43
N TYR A 61 -0.07 -6.39 -7.10
CA TYR A 61 -1.22 -5.83 -6.40
C TYR A 61 -1.11 -4.30 -6.32
N ILE A 62 -2.25 -3.63 -6.39
CA ILE A 62 -2.38 -2.21 -6.07
C ILE A 62 -3.45 -2.02 -5.01
N TYR A 63 -3.08 -1.35 -3.93
CA TYR A 63 -3.91 -1.15 -2.75
C TYR A 63 -4.45 0.28 -2.79
N ALA A 64 -5.76 0.45 -2.93
CA ALA A 64 -6.38 1.75 -2.81
C ALA A 64 -6.50 2.10 -1.33
N VAL A 65 -5.70 3.06 -0.86
CA VAL A 65 -5.65 3.48 0.54
C VAL A 65 -6.43 4.77 0.70
N HIS A 66 -7.41 4.78 1.60
CA HIS A 66 -8.17 5.96 1.98
C HIS A 66 -7.50 6.66 3.16
N PHE A 67 -7.00 7.87 2.91
CA PHE A 67 -6.41 8.75 3.91
C PHE A 67 -7.49 9.66 4.48
N LEU A 68 -7.92 9.39 5.70
CA LEU A 68 -9.05 10.10 6.33
C LEU A 68 -8.77 11.59 6.56
N GLU A 69 -7.50 11.96 6.78
CA GLU A 69 -7.11 13.36 7.01
C GLU A 69 -7.29 14.24 5.77
N THR A 70 -7.00 13.70 4.59
CA THR A 70 -7.10 14.43 3.31
C THR A 70 -8.36 14.10 2.51
N GLY A 71 -9.03 12.98 2.84
CA GLY A 71 -10.12 12.41 2.06
C GLY A 71 -9.68 11.79 0.72
N PHE A 72 -8.37 11.60 0.52
CA PHE A 72 -7.85 11.05 -0.73
C PHE A 72 -7.84 9.52 -0.71
N VAL A 73 -8.19 8.92 -1.84
CA VAL A 73 -8.00 7.49 -2.09
C VAL A 73 -6.89 7.33 -3.12
N VAL A 74 -5.74 6.78 -2.70
CA VAL A 74 -4.54 6.70 -3.54
C VAL A 74 -4.12 5.24 -3.70
N GLY A 75 -3.86 4.84 -4.94
CA GLY A 75 -3.32 3.52 -5.26
C GLY A 75 -1.85 3.42 -4.83
N CYS A 76 -1.53 2.43 -4.01
CA CYS A 76 -0.21 2.20 -3.44
C CYS A 76 0.26 0.78 -3.75
N MET A 77 1.54 0.59 -4.02
CA MET A 77 2.15 -0.75 -4.14
C MET A 77 2.48 -1.33 -2.77
N LYS A 78 2.61 -2.66 -2.67
CA LYS A 78 3.01 -3.36 -1.43
C LYS A 78 4.23 -2.73 -0.76
N LYS A 79 5.27 -2.42 -1.54
CA LYS A 79 6.55 -1.87 -1.06
C LYS A 79 6.46 -0.45 -0.47
N GLU A 80 5.33 0.23 -0.65
CA GLU A 80 5.11 1.61 -0.22
C GLU A 80 4.35 1.68 1.11
N LEU A 81 3.80 0.56 1.56
CA LEU A 81 2.98 0.44 2.75
C LEU A 81 3.67 -0.42 3.82
N GLU A 82 3.29 -0.19 5.07
CA GLU A 82 3.55 -1.06 6.22
C GLU A 82 2.26 -1.20 7.03
N SER A 83 2.01 -2.40 7.57
CA SER A 83 0.90 -2.59 8.49
C SER A 83 1.17 -1.85 9.80
N VAL A 84 0.14 -1.19 10.34
CA VAL A 84 0.24 -0.48 11.63
C VAL A 84 -0.11 -1.40 12.80
N GLU A 85 -0.83 -2.49 12.55
CA GLU A 85 -1.32 -3.40 13.60
C GLU A 85 -0.43 -4.64 13.82
N GLU A 86 0.72 -4.73 13.15
CA GLU A 86 1.75 -5.72 13.51
C GLU A 86 2.39 -5.34 14.86
N SER A 87 1.80 -5.84 15.94
CA SER A 87 2.40 -5.87 17.27
C SER A 87 1.96 -7.11 18.05
N HIS A 88 2.20 -8.32 17.53
CA HIS A 88 2.34 -9.60 18.27
C HIS A 88 2.98 -10.62 17.28
N GLU A 89 4.08 -11.35 17.47
CA GLU A 89 5.07 -11.53 18.54
C GLU A 89 6.26 -12.28 17.91
N SER A 90 7.44 -11.65 17.80
CA SER A 90 8.70 -12.40 17.67
C SER A 90 9.16 -12.79 19.07
N ASN A 91 8.46 -13.71 19.74
CA ASN A 91 9.05 -14.40 20.88
C ASN A 91 9.77 -15.64 20.37
N ALA A 92 11.07 -15.47 20.15
CA ALA A 92 12.03 -16.56 20.24
C ALA A 92 11.81 -17.29 21.58
N THR A 93 11.62 -18.60 21.52
CA THR A 93 12.08 -19.48 22.60
C THR A 93 12.80 -20.62 21.90
N ASP A 94 14.12 -20.59 22.01
CA ASP A 94 15.00 -21.73 21.76
C ASP A 94 14.53 -22.90 22.64
N GLU A 95 14.30 -24.07 22.05
CA GLU A 95 14.37 -25.38 22.75
C GLU A 95 15.67 -26.10 22.37
#